data_AF-A0A4E9EJP3-F1
#
_entry.id   AF-A0A4E9EJP3-F1
#
_cell.length_a   1.000
_cell.length_b   1.000
_cell.length_c   1.000
_cell.angle_alpha   90.00
_cell.angle_beta   90.00
_cell.angle_gamma   90.00
#
_symmetry.space_group_name_H-M   'P 1'
#
loop_
_entity.id
_entity.type
_entity.pdbx_description
1 polymer ?
#
loop_
_entity_poly.entity_id
_entity_poly.type
_entity_poly.pdbx_seq_one_letter_code
_entity_poly.pdbx_strand_id
1 'polypeptide(L)'
;MEGEVSEGIALIIPTSIALRYSKPKSVGKLPAELPYDKLDIAIQILNDGQINPDGCLEESEHLVDYYRAKKMESPQQLNGEHPVNEYYFWEHHSESPVLKKDFVFVFPMQNGHEIQSRAVLSPPDESGLAAMMVSIRPNELFRNSIIPQSFTGEILFLLDQSGSMDGCWQWSWKIDVLRAAMHLALAGLPKTCYFNVISWGSEIWAIEAKEYISEIMANMGGTDLPRALKSTVQRRLDNSKSTQIVILTDGELDPEEPMEFVWRTR
;
A
#
# COMPACT_ATOMS: atom_id res chain seq x y z
N MET A 1 -22.56 -15.59 10.56
CA MET A 1 -21.30 -15.24 11.25
C MET A 1 -20.20 -15.58 10.28
N GLU A 2 -19.85 -14.62 9.43
CA GLU A 2 -18.57 -14.68 8.72
C GLU A 2 -17.49 -14.60 9.81
N GLY A 3 -16.59 -15.57 9.85
CA GLY A 3 -15.52 -15.60 10.85
C GLY A 3 -14.64 -14.36 10.71
N GLU A 4 -14.20 -13.80 11.83
CA GLU A 4 -13.11 -12.82 11.82
C GLU A 4 -11.94 -13.42 11.02
N VAL A 5 -11.51 -12.70 9.99
CA VAL A 5 -10.28 -13.04 9.27
C VAL A 5 -9.14 -12.90 10.27
N SER A 6 -8.42 -13.99 10.55
CA SER A 6 -7.30 -13.95 11.49
C SER A 6 -6.27 -12.92 11.02
N GLU A 7 -5.87 -11.99 11.89
CA GLU A 7 -4.82 -11.02 11.58
C GLU A 7 -3.51 -11.74 11.22
N GLY A 8 -2.67 -11.16 10.37
CA GLY A 8 -1.40 -11.77 9.98
C GLY A 8 -0.30 -10.76 9.67
N ILE A 9 0.95 -11.22 9.70
CA ILE A 9 2.13 -10.47 9.30
C ILE A 9 2.55 -10.97 7.91
N ALA A 10 2.83 -10.06 6.99
CA ALA A 10 3.40 -10.41 5.69
C ALA A 10 4.90 -10.04 5.64
N LEU A 11 5.74 -11.00 5.31
CA LEU A 11 7.11 -10.77 4.85
C LEU A 11 7.07 -10.58 3.34
N ILE A 12 7.50 -9.41 2.87
CA ILE A 12 7.51 -9.07 1.45
C ILE A 12 8.94 -8.76 1.02
N ILE A 13 9.46 -9.51 0.04
CA ILE A 13 10.71 -9.21 -0.65
C ILE A 13 10.34 -8.79 -2.08
N PRO A 14 10.26 -7.48 -2.36
CA PRO A 14 9.86 -7.00 -3.67
C PRO A 14 10.99 -7.14 -4.69
N THR A 15 10.64 -7.50 -5.92
CA THR A 15 11.54 -7.55 -7.07
C THR A 15 11.81 -6.19 -7.68
N SER A 16 10.94 -5.21 -7.41
CA SER A 16 11.11 -3.83 -7.85
C SER A 16 10.62 -2.85 -6.80
N ILE A 17 11.31 -1.71 -6.69
CA ILE A 17 10.87 -0.59 -5.87
C ILE A 17 10.57 0.56 -6.83
N ALA A 18 9.33 1.06 -6.83
CA ALA A 18 8.98 2.24 -7.60
C ALA A 18 9.89 3.41 -7.20
N LEU A 19 10.50 4.08 -8.17
CA LEU A 19 11.36 5.25 -7.95
C LEU A 19 10.48 6.41 -7.44
N ARG A 20 10.32 6.53 -6.12
CA ARG A 20 9.47 7.59 -5.55
C ARG A 20 10.18 8.93 -5.41
N TYR A 21 11.52 8.94 -5.37
CA TYR A 21 12.31 10.16 -5.18
C TYR A 21 13.71 10.03 -5.77
N SER A 22 13.85 10.07 -7.10
CA SER A 22 15.08 10.41 -7.85
C SER A 22 14.94 9.95 -9.31
N LYS A 23 15.55 10.68 -10.25
CA LYS A 23 15.95 10.08 -11.54
C LYS A 23 16.78 8.83 -11.21
N PRO A 24 16.61 7.71 -11.93
CA PRO A 24 17.39 6.51 -11.67
C PRO A 24 18.86 6.91 -11.65
N LYS A 25 19.50 6.83 -10.47
CA LYS A 25 20.96 6.72 -10.46
C LYS A 25 21.22 5.49 -11.30
N SER A 26 22.02 5.64 -12.35
CA SER A 26 22.48 4.52 -13.16
C SER A 26 22.90 3.42 -12.18
N VAL A 27 22.07 2.38 -12.06
CA VAL A 27 22.43 1.20 -11.30
C VAL A 27 23.72 0.77 -11.96
N GLY A 28 24.83 0.85 -11.23
CA GLY A 28 26.12 0.42 -11.74
C GLY A 28 25.91 -0.95 -12.38
N LYS A 29 26.49 -1.19 -13.55
CA LYS A 29 26.34 -2.46 -14.29
C LYS A 29 26.26 -3.60 -13.29
N LEU A 30 25.12 -4.30 -13.26
CA LEU A 30 25.01 -5.56 -12.52
C LEU A 30 26.26 -6.37 -12.87
N PRO A 31 26.98 -6.93 -11.88
CA PRO A 31 28.14 -7.76 -12.16
C PRO A 31 27.75 -8.80 -13.21
N ALA A 32 28.59 -8.97 -14.22
CA ALA A 32 28.29 -9.81 -15.39
C ALA A 32 27.96 -11.26 -15.02
N GLU A 33 28.42 -11.69 -13.84
CA GLU A 33 28.09 -12.95 -13.21
C GLU A 33 27.76 -12.67 -11.73
N LEU A 34 26.60 -13.15 -11.28
CA LEU A 34 26.31 -13.21 -9.84
C LEU A 34 27.19 -14.33 -9.26
N PRO A 35 27.81 -14.13 -8.07
CA PRO A 35 28.70 -15.13 -7.47
C PRO A 35 27.98 -16.39 -6.96
N TYR A 36 26.65 -16.45 -7.10
CA TYR A 36 25.80 -17.54 -6.64
C TYR A 36 24.88 -17.99 -7.76
N ASP A 37 24.59 -19.29 -7.79
CA ASP A 37 23.69 -19.96 -8.74
C ASP A 37 22.25 -20.08 -8.23
N LYS A 38 22.01 -19.77 -6.95
CA LYS A 38 20.71 -19.87 -6.29
C LYS A 38 20.47 -18.78 -5.25
N LEU A 39 19.21 -18.67 -4.83
CA LEU A 39 18.72 -17.77 -3.79
C LEU A 39 17.77 -18.57 -2.89
N ASP A 40 18.33 -19.18 -1.85
CA ASP A 40 17.55 -19.86 -0.84
C ASP A 40 17.09 -18.87 0.24
N ILE A 41 15.83 -18.95 0.65
CA ILE A 41 15.26 -18.09 1.70
C ILE A 41 14.85 -18.98 2.87
N ALA A 42 15.47 -18.77 4.03
CA ALA A 42 15.10 -19.45 5.27
C ALA A 42 14.34 -18.49 6.19
N ILE A 43 13.16 -18.89 6.62
CA ILE A 43 12.30 -18.14 7.52
C ILE A 43 12.21 -18.90 8.84
N GLN A 44 12.58 -18.22 9.91
CA GLN A 44 12.58 -18.78 11.26
C GLN A 44 11.71 -17.91 12.15
N ILE A 45 10.76 -18.52 12.85
CA ILE A 45 9.87 -17.78 13.74
C ILE A 45 9.78 -18.44 15.10
N LEU A 46 9.98 -17.64 16.14
CA LEU A 46 9.81 -18.06 17.52
C LEU A 46 8.36 -18.49 17.76
N ASN A 47 8.18 -19.71 18.26
CA ASN A 47 6.90 -20.19 18.74
C ASN A 47 6.65 -19.67 20.16
N ASP A 48 5.99 -18.52 20.26
CA ASP A 48 5.50 -17.94 21.52
C ASP A 48 4.01 -18.27 21.77
N GLY A 49 3.43 -19.16 20.96
CA GLY A 49 2.02 -19.56 21.02
C GLY A 49 1.06 -18.63 20.27
N GLN A 50 1.53 -17.51 19.71
CA GLN A 50 0.64 -16.53 19.07
C GLN A 50 0.42 -16.77 17.58
N ILE A 51 1.28 -17.55 16.92
CA ILE A 51 1.25 -17.80 15.47
C ILE A 51 0.49 -19.10 15.17
N ASN A 52 -0.28 -19.08 14.09
CA ASN A 52 -0.89 -20.27 13.50
C ASN A 52 0.02 -20.80 12.36
N PRO A 53 0.92 -21.77 12.63
CA PRO A 53 1.84 -22.28 11.62
C PRO A 53 1.14 -23.03 10.48
N ASP A 54 -0.01 -23.65 10.74
CA ASP A 54 -0.78 -24.43 9.77
C ASP A 54 -1.56 -23.52 8.80
N GLY A 55 -1.74 -22.25 9.16
CA GLY A 55 -2.37 -21.23 8.32
C GLY A 55 -1.40 -20.41 7.48
N CYS A 56 -0.08 -20.62 7.62
CA CYS A 56 0.91 -19.89 6.86
C CYS A 56 0.73 -20.12 5.35
N LEU A 57 0.74 -19.04 4.58
CA LEU A 57 0.47 -19.05 3.15
C LEU A 57 1.56 -18.26 2.43
N GLU A 58 2.09 -18.85 1.37
CA GLU A 58 2.86 -18.12 0.37
C GLU A 58 1.86 -17.63 -0.70
N GLU A 59 1.83 -16.33 -0.95
CA GLU A 59 0.82 -15.68 -1.82
C GLU A 59 1.37 -15.31 -3.21
N SER A 60 2.63 -15.62 -3.49
CA SER A 60 3.34 -15.23 -4.72
C SER A 60 3.79 -16.38 -5.60
N GLU A 61 3.24 -17.58 -5.37
CA GLU A 61 3.43 -18.82 -6.11
C GLU A 61 4.83 -19.45 -5.98
N HIS A 62 5.66 -18.98 -5.03
CA HIS A 62 6.92 -19.65 -4.70
C HIS A 62 6.66 -20.90 -3.84
N LEU A 63 7.34 -22.00 -4.16
CA LEU A 63 7.29 -23.21 -3.34
C LEU A 63 8.09 -22.99 -2.05
N VAL A 64 7.45 -23.28 -0.91
CA VAL A 64 8.05 -23.16 0.41
C VAL A 64 7.77 -24.44 1.20
N ASP A 65 8.84 -25.07 1.65
CA ASP A 65 8.77 -26.29 2.45
C ASP A 65 8.67 -25.94 3.93
N TYR A 66 7.67 -26.48 4.61
CA TYR A 66 7.50 -26.33 6.05
C TYR A 66 8.19 -27.45 6.81
N TYR A 67 9.12 -27.08 7.68
CA TYR A 67 9.75 -27.97 8.64
C TYR A 67 9.18 -27.69 10.03
N ARG A 68 8.50 -28.70 10.59
CA ARG A 68 7.86 -28.64 11.90
C ARG A 68 8.81 -28.10 12.98
N ALA A 69 8.20 -27.42 13.95
CA ALA A 69 8.81 -26.85 15.14
C ALA A 69 10.06 -27.59 15.66
N LYS A 70 11.20 -26.90 15.71
CA LYS A 70 12.46 -27.40 16.29
C LYS A 70 12.81 -26.59 17.53
N LYS A 71 13.27 -27.28 18.58
CA LYS A 71 13.84 -26.65 19.77
C LYS A 71 15.30 -26.28 19.51
N MET A 72 15.63 -25.00 19.62
CA MET A 72 16.96 -24.46 19.34
C MET A 72 17.33 -23.39 20.36
N GLU A 73 18.62 -23.20 20.58
CA GLU A 73 19.14 -22.11 21.39
C GLU A 73 18.87 -20.76 20.70
N SER A 74 18.48 -19.75 21.48
CA SER A 74 18.22 -18.41 20.95
C SER A 74 19.45 -17.85 20.19
N PRO A 75 19.31 -17.41 18.92
CA PRO A 75 20.42 -16.88 18.12
C PRO A 75 21.02 -15.56 18.63
N GLN A 76 20.36 -14.88 19.58
CA GLN A 76 20.69 -13.52 19.97
C GLN A 76 20.63 -13.32 21.49
N GLN A 77 21.69 -13.68 22.21
CA GLN A 77 22.06 -13.01 23.47
C GLN A 77 23.59 -13.03 23.65
N LEU A 78 24.14 -11.87 24.05
CA LEU A 78 25.59 -11.67 24.16
C LEU A 78 26.17 -12.06 25.54
N ASN A 79 25.36 -12.49 26.52
CA ASN A 79 25.80 -12.99 27.84
C ASN A 79 24.60 -13.49 28.66
N GLY A 80 24.47 -14.81 28.87
CA GLY A 80 23.42 -15.42 29.71
C GLY A 80 23.02 -16.83 29.24
N GLU A 81 22.41 -17.63 30.12
CA GLU A 81 21.89 -18.98 29.79
C GLU A 81 21.03 -18.92 28.52
N HIS A 82 21.25 -19.85 27.58
CA HIS A 82 20.48 -19.94 26.34
C HIS A 82 19.13 -20.61 26.62
N PRO A 83 18.00 -19.89 26.67
CA PRO A 83 16.71 -20.55 26.72
C PRO A 83 16.54 -21.36 25.43
N VAL A 84 16.22 -22.64 25.59
CA VAL A 84 15.86 -23.51 24.48
C VAL A 84 14.44 -23.11 24.06
N ASN A 85 14.36 -22.39 22.95
CA ASN A 85 13.12 -21.90 22.39
C ASN A 85 12.66 -22.81 21.25
N GLU A 86 11.37 -22.92 21.05
CA GLU A 86 10.80 -23.64 19.91
C GLU A 86 10.61 -22.66 18.75
N TYR A 87 11.00 -23.07 17.54
CA TYR A 87 10.92 -22.25 16.34
C TYR A 87 10.27 -23.02 15.20
N TYR A 88 9.40 -22.36 14.45
CA TYR A 88 8.89 -22.84 13.17
C TYR A 88 9.84 -22.46 12.03
N PHE A 89 10.01 -23.36 11.05
CA PHE A 89 10.95 -23.19 9.96
C PHE A 89 10.27 -23.36 8.61
N TRP A 90 10.56 -22.44 7.70
CA TRP A 90 10.19 -22.55 6.30
C TRP A 90 11.39 -22.27 5.42
N GLU A 91 11.55 -23.03 4.35
CA GLU A 91 12.64 -22.84 3.40
C GLU A 91 12.07 -22.77 1.98
N HIS A 92 12.49 -21.74 1.25
CA HIS A 92 12.33 -21.64 -0.19
C HIS A 92 13.67 -21.98 -0.85
N HIS A 93 13.63 -22.89 -1.82
CA HIS A 93 14.78 -23.23 -2.64
C HIS A 93 14.55 -22.79 -4.08
N SER A 94 15.51 -22.06 -4.64
CA SER A 94 15.43 -21.59 -6.02
C SER A 94 16.51 -22.25 -6.90
N GLU A 95 16.19 -22.42 -8.18
CA GLU A 95 17.16 -22.84 -9.20
C GLU A 95 17.92 -21.65 -9.81
N SER A 96 17.64 -20.43 -9.35
CA SER A 96 18.16 -19.20 -9.93
C SER A 96 18.46 -18.16 -8.84
N PRO A 97 19.54 -17.38 -8.97
CA PRO A 97 19.91 -16.39 -7.95
C PRO A 97 19.02 -15.14 -7.96
N VAL A 98 17.94 -15.13 -8.75
CA VAL A 98 17.06 -13.98 -8.94
C VAL A 98 15.60 -14.39 -8.74
N LEU A 99 14.89 -13.62 -7.92
CA LEU A 99 13.43 -13.70 -7.82
C LEU A 99 12.77 -13.13 -9.09
N LYS A 100 11.93 -13.93 -9.75
CA LYS A 100 11.19 -13.51 -10.95
C LYS A 100 9.94 -12.69 -10.62
N LYS A 101 9.41 -12.85 -9.41
CA LYS A 101 8.24 -12.18 -8.85
C LYS A 101 8.53 -11.89 -7.38
N ASP A 102 7.77 -10.97 -6.80
CA ASP A 102 7.85 -10.68 -5.37
C ASP A 102 7.72 -11.97 -4.55
N PHE A 103 8.34 -12.02 -3.39
CA PHE A 103 8.17 -13.11 -2.43
C PHE A 103 7.32 -12.58 -1.28
N VAL A 104 6.12 -13.11 -1.12
CA VAL A 104 5.11 -12.71 -0.14
C VAL A 104 4.76 -13.93 0.69
N PHE A 105 5.20 -13.91 1.95
CA PHE A 105 4.91 -14.97 2.90
C PHE A 105 4.10 -14.40 4.06
N VAL A 106 2.91 -14.96 4.29
CA VAL A 106 1.95 -14.48 5.29
C VAL A 106 1.89 -15.46 6.45
N PHE A 107 2.07 -14.92 7.66
CA PHE A 107 1.96 -15.64 8.93
C PHE A 107 0.69 -15.18 9.65
N PRO A 108 -0.37 -15.98 9.70
CA PRO A 108 -1.55 -15.64 10.48
C PRO A 108 -1.29 -15.82 11.98
N MET A 109 -1.94 -14.98 12.77
CA MET A 109 -2.06 -15.11 14.22
C MET A 109 -3.08 -16.18 14.55
N GLN A 110 -2.92 -16.83 15.71
CA GLN A 110 -3.97 -17.66 16.29
C GLN A 110 -5.18 -16.80 16.66
N ASN A 111 -6.36 -17.41 16.65
CA ASN A 111 -7.60 -16.73 17.04
C ASN A 111 -7.47 -16.15 18.46
N GLY A 112 -7.83 -14.88 18.60
CA GLY A 112 -7.71 -14.15 19.86
C GLY A 112 -6.36 -13.48 20.11
N HIS A 113 -5.40 -13.65 19.19
CA HIS A 113 -4.16 -12.88 19.16
C HIS A 113 -4.23 -11.78 18.10
N GLU A 114 -3.85 -10.57 18.51
CA GLU A 114 -3.81 -9.38 17.65
C GLU A 114 -2.37 -8.87 17.56
N ILE A 115 -2.01 -8.31 16.41
CA ILE A 115 -0.70 -7.70 16.23
C ILE A 115 -0.69 -6.35 16.96
N GLN A 116 0.31 -6.12 17.80
CA GLN A 116 0.47 -4.85 18.51
C GLN A 116 1.43 -3.90 17.80
N SER A 117 1.20 -2.60 18.00
CA SER A 117 2.14 -1.54 17.66
C SER A 117 3.43 -1.75 18.44
N ARG A 118 4.56 -1.62 17.75
CA ARG A 118 5.88 -1.93 18.32
C ARG A 118 6.97 -1.05 17.74
N ALA A 119 8.02 -0.84 18.52
CA ALA A 119 9.26 -0.26 18.06
C ALA A 119 10.39 -1.29 18.24
N VAL A 120 11.14 -1.55 17.17
CA VAL A 120 12.30 -2.44 17.18
C VAL A 120 13.54 -1.61 16.89
N LEU A 121 14.50 -1.65 17.80
CA LEU A 121 15.78 -0.96 17.66
C LEU A 121 16.85 -1.98 17.22
N SER A 122 17.52 -1.70 16.11
CA SER A 122 18.74 -2.39 15.74
C SER A 122 19.88 -1.91 16.64
N PRO A 123 20.75 -2.82 17.12
CA PRO A 123 22.01 -2.41 17.74
C PRO A 123 22.81 -1.47 16.83
N PRO A 124 23.64 -0.58 17.39
CA PRO A 124 24.54 0.24 16.60
C PRO A 124 25.50 -0.63 15.76
N ASP A 125 25.76 -0.23 14.52
CA ASP A 125 26.79 -0.83 13.68
C ASP A 125 28.21 -0.43 14.14
N GLU A 126 29.23 -0.90 13.41
CA GLU A 126 30.64 -0.56 13.67
C GLU A 126 30.93 0.96 13.59
N SER A 127 30.06 1.72 12.92
CA SER A 127 30.14 3.19 12.83
C SER A 127 29.38 3.90 13.94
N GLY A 128 28.75 3.15 14.87
CA GLY A 128 27.92 3.69 15.93
C GLY A 128 26.52 4.13 15.48
N LEU A 129 26.09 3.77 14.27
CA LEU A 129 24.79 4.12 13.73
C LEU A 129 23.77 3.05 14.10
N ALA A 130 22.64 3.45 14.68
CA ALA A 130 21.51 2.57 14.99
C ALA A 130 20.29 2.94 14.15
N ALA A 131 19.44 1.96 13.87
CA ALA A 131 18.18 2.14 13.16
C ALA A 131 17.00 1.68 14.03
N MET A 132 15.90 2.42 14.02
CA MET A 132 14.66 2.04 14.70
C MET A 132 13.53 1.90 13.70
N MET A 133 12.84 0.76 13.71
CA MET A 133 11.61 0.55 12.98
C MET A 133 10.43 0.70 13.94
N VAL A 134 9.52 1.63 13.65
CA VAL A 134 8.27 1.80 14.38
C VAL A 134 7.12 1.30 13.51
N SER A 135 6.38 0.32 14.00
CA SER A 135 5.17 -0.21 13.38
C SER A 135 3.98 0.21 14.23
N ILE A 136 3.06 1.00 13.66
CA ILE A 136 1.83 1.43 14.34
C ILE A 136 0.67 0.70 13.69
N ARG A 137 -0.17 0.02 14.49
CA ARG A 137 -1.40 -0.61 14.02
C ARG A 137 -2.58 0.31 14.32
N PRO A 138 -3.22 0.91 13.30
CA PRO A 138 -4.36 1.79 13.52
C PRO A 138 -5.52 1.10 14.26
N ASN A 139 -5.78 -0.18 14.00
CA ASN A 139 -6.83 -0.92 14.69
C ASN A 139 -6.63 -0.98 16.22
N GLU A 140 -5.39 -1.03 16.70
CA GLU A 140 -5.12 -1.00 18.15
C GLU A 140 -5.43 0.38 18.75
N LEU A 141 -5.01 1.44 18.06
CA LEU A 141 -5.16 2.83 18.52
C LEU A 141 -6.60 3.32 18.43
N PHE A 142 -7.31 2.92 17.38
CA PHE A 142 -8.62 3.45 17.03
C PHE A 142 -9.75 2.43 17.22
N ARG A 143 -9.47 1.13 17.32
CA ARG A 143 -10.48 0.05 17.49
C ARG A 143 -11.77 0.33 16.70
N ASN A 144 -12.92 0.31 17.38
CA ASN A 144 -14.25 0.56 16.83
C ASN A 144 -14.61 2.07 16.77
N SER A 145 -13.71 2.98 17.16
CA SER A 145 -13.99 4.42 17.14
C SER A 145 -13.98 5.01 15.73
N ILE A 146 -13.36 4.32 14.77
CA ILE A 146 -13.38 4.67 13.34
C ILE A 146 -14.07 3.54 12.60
N ILE A 147 -15.35 3.74 12.28
CA ILE A 147 -16.08 2.88 11.36
C ILE A 147 -16.03 3.60 10.00
N PRO A 148 -15.37 3.07 8.97
CA PRO A 148 -15.30 3.74 7.66
C PRO A 148 -16.68 4.12 7.13
N GLN A 149 -17.67 3.24 7.35
CA GLN A 149 -19.08 3.44 6.98
C GLN A 149 -19.83 4.51 7.79
N SER A 150 -19.22 5.08 8.83
CA SER A 150 -19.79 6.18 9.61
C SER A 150 -19.17 7.55 9.29
N PHE A 151 -18.34 7.65 8.24
CA PHE A 151 -17.77 8.94 7.85
C PHE A 151 -18.88 9.91 7.43
N THR A 152 -18.97 11.06 8.10
CA THR A 152 -20.00 12.09 7.87
C THR A 152 -19.46 13.35 7.18
N GLY A 153 -18.26 13.27 6.61
CA GLY A 153 -17.64 14.40 5.92
C GLY A 153 -18.02 14.47 4.45
N GLU A 154 -17.15 15.11 3.68
CA GLU A 154 -17.29 15.33 2.25
C GLU A 154 -16.15 14.64 1.50
N ILE A 155 -16.44 14.02 0.36
CA ILE A 155 -15.44 13.43 -0.55
C ILE A 155 -15.59 14.04 -1.94
N LEU A 156 -14.59 14.77 -2.40
CA LEU A 156 -14.56 15.39 -3.72
C LEU A 156 -13.65 14.56 -4.63
N PHE A 157 -14.20 13.98 -5.69
CA PHE A 157 -13.42 13.30 -6.72
C PHE A 157 -13.08 14.29 -7.82
N LEU A 158 -11.79 14.54 -7.98
CA LEU A 158 -11.23 15.39 -9.02
C LEU A 158 -10.74 14.43 -10.12
N LEU A 159 -11.33 14.49 -11.31
CA LEU A 159 -11.12 13.54 -12.42
C LEU A 159 -10.48 14.25 -13.61
N ASP A 160 -9.31 13.79 -14.01
CA ASP A 160 -8.64 14.22 -15.24
C ASP A 160 -9.37 13.64 -16.47
N GLN A 161 -9.75 14.51 -17.40
CA GLN A 161 -10.31 14.17 -18.71
C GLN A 161 -9.51 14.83 -19.84
N SER A 162 -8.25 15.20 -19.58
CA SER A 162 -7.35 15.76 -20.59
C SER A 162 -7.13 14.82 -21.78
N GLY A 163 -6.49 15.32 -22.84
CA GLY A 163 -6.26 14.54 -24.06
C GLY A 163 -5.41 13.29 -23.86
N SER A 164 -4.55 13.25 -22.84
CA SER A 164 -3.78 12.04 -22.51
C SER A 164 -4.69 10.89 -22.06
N MET A 165 -5.88 11.20 -21.53
CA MET A 165 -6.91 10.24 -21.13
C MET A 165 -7.65 9.60 -22.32
N ASP A 166 -7.45 10.13 -23.53
CA ASP A 166 -7.92 9.51 -24.79
C ASP A 166 -6.92 8.45 -25.32
N GLY A 167 -6.00 7.97 -24.47
CA GLY A 167 -5.04 6.93 -24.81
C GLY A 167 -5.49 5.52 -24.40
N CYS A 168 -4.99 4.50 -25.10
CA CYS A 168 -5.11 3.10 -24.68
C CYS A 168 -3.96 2.71 -23.75
N TRP A 169 -4.26 2.01 -22.66
CA TRP A 169 -3.28 1.23 -21.89
C TRP A 169 -3.58 -0.26 -22.02
N GLN A 170 -2.59 -1.02 -22.48
CA GLN A 170 -2.67 -2.47 -22.75
C GLN A 170 -3.77 -2.82 -23.78
N TRP A 171 -5.03 -2.87 -23.33
CA TRP A 171 -6.21 -3.32 -24.10
C TRP A 171 -7.49 -2.52 -23.78
N SER A 172 -7.39 -1.40 -23.06
CA SER A 172 -8.56 -0.58 -22.69
C SER A 172 -8.23 0.90 -22.76
N TRP A 173 -9.23 1.73 -23.08
CA TRP A 173 -9.08 3.18 -23.04
C TRP A 173 -8.94 3.64 -21.58
N LYS A 174 -8.01 4.55 -21.32
CA LYS A 174 -7.79 5.16 -19.99
C LYS A 174 -9.10 5.65 -19.38
N ILE A 175 -9.91 6.34 -20.17
CA ILE A 175 -11.19 6.88 -19.74
C ILE A 175 -12.22 5.79 -19.37
N ASP A 176 -12.22 4.64 -20.05
CA ASP A 176 -13.10 3.51 -19.71
C ASP A 176 -12.71 2.90 -18.35
N VAL A 177 -11.40 2.75 -18.11
CA VAL A 177 -10.88 2.27 -16.82
C VAL A 177 -11.24 3.25 -15.70
N LEU A 178 -11.12 4.55 -15.94
CA LEU A 178 -11.52 5.58 -14.98
C LEU A 178 -13.02 5.48 -14.65
N ARG A 179 -13.90 5.31 -15.66
CA ARG A 179 -15.34 5.12 -15.43
C ARG A 179 -15.62 3.88 -14.58
N ALA A 180 -14.99 2.75 -14.91
CA ALA A 180 -15.15 1.50 -14.17
C ALA A 180 -14.68 1.63 -12.70
N ALA A 181 -13.52 2.24 -12.47
CA ALA A 181 -12.98 2.50 -11.14
C ALA A 181 -13.89 3.43 -10.33
N MET A 182 -14.45 4.47 -10.96
CA MET A 182 -15.37 5.39 -10.30
C MET A 182 -16.69 4.72 -9.91
N HIS A 183 -17.24 3.83 -10.73
CA HIS A 183 -18.42 3.05 -10.33
C HIS A 183 -18.14 2.20 -9.08
N LEU A 184 -16.97 1.57 -8.99
CA LEU A 184 -16.56 0.79 -7.81
C LEU A 184 -16.35 1.70 -6.59
N ALA A 185 -15.64 2.82 -6.74
CA ALA A 185 -15.39 3.77 -5.66
C ALA A 185 -16.69 4.33 -5.07
N LEU A 186 -17.63 4.76 -5.93
CA LEU A 186 -18.93 5.28 -5.49
C LEU A 186 -19.84 4.22 -4.85
N ALA A 187 -19.66 2.94 -5.20
CA ALA A 187 -20.39 1.84 -4.56
C ALA A 187 -19.90 1.57 -3.13
N GLY A 188 -18.62 1.84 -2.85
CA GLY A 188 -18.01 1.67 -1.53
C GLY A 188 -18.22 2.84 -0.57
N LEU A 189 -18.73 3.99 -1.05
CA LEU A 189 -18.87 5.18 -0.23
C LEU A 189 -19.88 5.00 0.92
N PRO A 190 -19.58 5.52 2.11
CA PRO A 190 -20.53 5.60 3.21
C PRO A 190 -21.79 6.36 2.82
N LYS A 191 -22.97 5.85 3.16
CA LYS A 191 -24.24 6.55 2.93
C LYS A 191 -24.36 7.86 3.73
N THR A 192 -23.49 8.05 4.71
CA THR A 192 -23.47 9.18 5.64
C THR A 192 -22.64 10.36 5.16
N CYS A 193 -21.84 10.21 4.10
CA CYS A 193 -21.01 11.28 3.58
C CYS A 193 -21.64 11.99 2.38
N TYR A 194 -21.28 13.26 2.21
CA TYR A 194 -21.49 13.97 0.96
C TYR A 194 -20.36 13.62 -0.01
N PHE A 195 -20.66 13.57 -1.30
CA PHE A 195 -19.61 13.47 -2.31
C PHE A 195 -19.96 14.28 -3.55
N ASN A 196 -18.95 14.70 -4.29
CA ASN A 196 -19.11 15.36 -5.58
C ASN A 196 -18.05 14.88 -6.57
N VAL A 197 -18.36 14.98 -7.86
CA VAL A 197 -17.47 14.64 -8.96
C VAL A 197 -17.17 15.90 -9.76
N ILE A 198 -15.88 16.19 -9.93
CA ILE A 198 -15.37 17.37 -10.60
C ILE A 198 -14.44 16.90 -11.70
N SER A 199 -14.84 17.14 -12.94
CA SER A 199 -14.06 16.85 -14.12
C SER A 199 -13.18 18.04 -14.48
N TRP A 200 -11.94 17.77 -14.89
CA TRP A 200 -11.04 18.80 -15.36
C TRP A 200 -10.32 18.41 -16.64
N GLY A 201 -9.98 19.44 -17.42
CA GLY A 201 -8.97 19.44 -18.47
C GLY A 201 -8.39 20.85 -18.56
N SER A 202 -8.56 21.51 -19.71
CA SER A 202 -8.41 22.96 -19.83
C SER A 202 -9.54 23.73 -19.13
N GLU A 203 -10.71 23.11 -19.02
CA GLU A 203 -11.89 23.62 -18.33
C GLU A 203 -12.22 22.78 -17.09
N ILE A 204 -13.02 23.31 -16.17
CA ILE A 204 -13.42 22.64 -14.93
C ILE A 204 -14.94 22.57 -14.87
N TRP A 205 -15.49 21.37 -14.85
CA TRP A 205 -16.92 21.12 -14.81
C TRP A 205 -17.24 20.30 -13.55
N ALA A 206 -18.18 20.78 -12.73
CA ALA A 206 -18.58 20.09 -11.50
C ALA A 206 -20.04 19.63 -11.64
N ILE A 207 -20.29 18.33 -11.51
CA ILE A 207 -21.62 17.75 -11.62
C ILE A 207 -21.84 16.78 -10.46
N GLU A 208 -22.92 17.03 -9.72
CA GLU A 208 -23.35 16.18 -8.62
C GLU A 208 -24.26 15.08 -9.16
N ALA A 209 -23.70 14.01 -9.74
CA ALA A 209 -24.51 12.86 -10.15
C ALA A 209 -23.71 11.57 -10.34
N LYS A 210 -24.25 10.45 -9.85
CA LYS A 210 -23.78 9.11 -10.23
C LYS A 210 -23.98 8.83 -11.72
N GLU A 211 -25.03 9.41 -12.30
CA GLU A 211 -25.39 9.28 -13.71
C GLU A 211 -24.35 9.92 -14.63
N TYR A 212 -23.68 10.98 -14.17
CA TYR A 212 -22.64 11.67 -14.93
C TYR A 212 -21.42 10.79 -15.21
N ILE A 213 -21.11 9.79 -14.38
CA ILE A 213 -19.93 8.93 -14.59
C ILE A 213 -19.98 8.23 -15.94
N SER A 214 -21.15 7.78 -16.38
CA SER A 214 -21.29 7.09 -17.66
C SER A 214 -21.08 8.02 -18.87
N GLU A 215 -21.22 9.33 -18.68
CA GLU A 215 -21.04 10.37 -19.70
C GLU A 215 -19.62 10.96 -19.72
N ILE A 216 -18.75 10.53 -18.80
CA ILE A 216 -17.35 10.98 -18.74
C ILE A 216 -16.60 10.54 -20.01
N MET A 217 -16.02 11.50 -20.72
CA MET A 217 -15.27 11.28 -21.95
C MET A 217 -14.01 12.16 -21.98
N ALA A 218 -12.92 11.62 -22.53
CA ALA A 218 -11.87 12.49 -23.05
C ALA A 218 -12.41 13.16 -24.34
N ASN A 219 -11.96 14.34 -24.76
CA ASN A 219 -10.81 15.13 -24.34
C ASN A 219 -11.26 16.55 -23.94
N MET A 220 -11.08 16.94 -22.68
CA MET A 220 -11.36 18.28 -22.14
C MET A 220 -10.20 19.27 -22.31
N GLY A 221 -9.20 18.95 -23.13
CA GLY A 221 -8.04 19.78 -23.42
C GLY A 221 -6.77 19.36 -22.67
N GLY A 222 -6.05 20.34 -22.12
CA GLY A 222 -4.82 20.14 -21.38
C GLY A 222 -5.04 19.74 -19.93
N THR A 223 -3.99 19.85 -19.12
CA THR A 223 -3.99 19.42 -17.71
C THR A 223 -3.56 20.60 -16.83
N ASP A 224 -4.51 21.27 -16.18
CA ASP A 224 -4.25 22.37 -15.24
C ASP A 224 -4.70 21.97 -13.82
N LEU A 225 -3.91 21.10 -13.19
CA LEU A 225 -4.17 20.62 -11.84
C LEU A 225 -4.16 21.75 -10.78
N PRO A 226 -3.24 22.74 -10.79
CA PRO A 226 -3.27 23.83 -9.82
C PRO A 226 -4.61 24.59 -9.82
N ARG A 227 -5.13 24.91 -11.01
CA ARG A 227 -6.43 25.58 -11.14
C ARG A 227 -7.58 24.68 -10.71
N ALA A 228 -7.58 23.42 -11.15
CA ALA A 228 -8.59 22.43 -10.77
C ALA A 228 -8.67 22.25 -9.25
N LEU A 229 -7.52 22.15 -8.59
CA LEU A 229 -7.42 21.98 -7.14
C LEU A 229 -7.88 23.22 -6.37
N LYS A 230 -7.45 24.42 -6.79
CA LYS A 230 -7.94 25.70 -6.21
C LYS A 230 -9.46 25.80 -6.31
N SER A 231 -10.02 25.49 -7.48
CA SER A 231 -11.46 25.52 -7.74
C SER A 231 -12.23 24.48 -6.91
N THR A 232 -11.62 23.32 -6.68
CA THR A 232 -12.19 22.26 -5.83
C THR A 232 -12.21 22.65 -4.36
N VAL A 233 -11.13 23.23 -3.85
CA VAL A 233 -11.05 23.74 -2.47
C VAL A 233 -12.09 24.84 -2.19
N GLN A 234 -12.43 25.64 -3.20
CA GLN A 234 -13.50 26.66 -3.12
C GLN A 234 -14.91 26.08 -3.12
N ARG A 235 -15.10 24.83 -3.57
CA ARG A 235 -16.40 24.14 -3.63
C ARG A 235 -16.70 23.30 -2.39
N ARG A 236 -15.78 23.25 -1.42
CA ARG A 236 -15.98 22.51 -0.18
C ARG A 236 -17.24 23.00 0.53
N LEU A 237 -17.97 22.07 1.11
CA LEU A 237 -19.09 22.41 1.98
C LEU A 237 -18.60 23.14 3.23
N ASP A 238 -19.07 24.38 3.44
CA ASP A 238 -18.67 25.26 4.57
C ASP A 238 -18.85 24.60 5.94
N ASN A 239 -19.83 23.71 6.09
CA ASN A 239 -20.17 23.02 7.35
C ASN A 239 -19.62 21.59 7.44
N SER A 240 -18.79 21.14 6.50
CA SER A 240 -18.21 19.81 6.55
C SER A 240 -17.13 19.72 7.64
N LYS A 241 -17.24 18.72 8.52
CA LYS A 241 -16.23 18.46 9.56
C LYS A 241 -14.90 17.95 9.00
N SER A 242 -14.91 17.41 7.78
CA SER A 242 -13.74 16.85 7.12
C SER A 242 -14.02 16.75 5.62
N THR A 243 -13.19 17.36 4.79
CA THR A 243 -13.21 17.16 3.34
C THR A 243 -12.01 16.33 2.91
N GLN A 244 -12.26 15.28 2.13
CA GLN A 244 -11.23 14.51 1.43
C GLN A 244 -11.32 14.83 -0.06
N ILE A 245 -10.18 15.13 -0.69
CA ILE A 245 -10.10 15.32 -2.15
C ILE A 245 -9.31 14.15 -2.72
N VAL A 246 -9.93 13.37 -3.60
CA VAL A 246 -9.32 12.23 -4.28
C VAL A 246 -9.09 12.62 -5.74
N ILE A 247 -7.84 12.56 -6.19
CA ILE A 247 -7.42 13.03 -7.52
C ILE A 247 -7.11 11.80 -8.38
N LEU A 248 -7.73 11.71 -9.57
CA LEU A 248 -7.51 10.64 -10.55
C LEU A 248 -6.96 11.24 -11.84
N THR A 249 -5.80 10.76 -12.27
CA THR A 249 -5.07 11.22 -13.47
C THR A 249 -4.19 10.09 -14.00
N ASP A 250 -3.74 10.18 -15.25
CA ASP A 250 -2.77 9.24 -15.83
C ASP A 250 -1.30 9.59 -15.54
N GLY A 251 -1.07 10.66 -14.77
CA GLY A 251 0.25 11.00 -14.23
C GLY A 251 1.11 11.87 -15.15
N GLU A 252 0.58 12.30 -16.31
CA GLU A 252 1.23 13.30 -17.17
C GLU A 252 1.02 14.73 -16.63
N LEU A 253 1.48 14.97 -15.39
CA LEU A 253 1.36 16.26 -14.72
C LEU A 253 2.60 16.65 -13.91
N ASP A 254 2.78 17.95 -13.70
CA ASP A 254 3.79 18.50 -12.79
C ASP A 254 3.21 18.60 -11.36
N PRO A 255 3.76 17.88 -10.37
CA PRO A 255 3.26 17.90 -9.01
C PRO A 255 3.74 19.09 -8.18
N GLU A 256 4.74 19.88 -8.61
CA GLU A 256 5.37 20.90 -7.76
C GLU A 256 4.38 21.99 -7.31
N GLU A 257 3.74 22.69 -8.25
CA GLU A 257 2.81 23.78 -7.95
C GLU A 257 1.55 23.32 -7.17
N PRO A 258 0.86 22.22 -7.57
CA PRO A 258 -0.26 21.69 -6.80
C PRO A 258 0.13 21.35 -5.36
N MET A 259 1.33 20.78 -5.14
CA MET A 259 1.78 20.45 -3.80
C MET A 259 2.11 21.68 -2.97
N GLU A 260 2.74 22.71 -3.55
CA GLU A 260 2.94 24.00 -2.87
C GLU A 260 1.61 24.60 -2.40
N PHE A 261 0.58 24.55 -3.24
CA PHE A 261 -0.76 24.98 -2.85
C PHE A 261 -1.33 24.17 -1.69
N VAL A 262 -1.21 22.84 -1.70
CA VAL A 262 -1.68 21.98 -0.60
C VAL A 262 -0.96 22.30 0.71
N TRP A 263 0.37 22.48 0.68
CA TRP A 263 1.14 22.81 1.89
C TRP A 263 0.74 24.15 2.51
N ARG A 264 0.32 25.13 1.70
CA ARG A 264 -0.15 26.45 2.18
C ARG A 264 -1.58 26.45 2.71
N THR A 265 -2.38 25.46 2.33
CA THR A 265 -3.83 25.40 2.62
C THR A 265 -4.18 24.38 3.72
N ARG A 266 -3.19 23.59 4.17
CA ARG A 266 -3.28 22.78 5.40
C ARG A 266 -3.23 23.66 6.63
#